data_AF-A0A2M6ZRN5-F1
#
_entry.id   AF-A0A2M6ZRN5-F1
#
_cell.length_a   1.000
_cell.length_b   1.000
_cell.length_c   1.000
_cell.angle_alpha   90.00
_cell.angle_beta   90.00
_cell.angle_gamma   90.00
#
_symmetry.space_group_name_H-M   'P 1'
#
loop_
_entity.id
_entity.type
_entity.pdbx_description
1 polymer ?
#
loop_
_entity_poly.entity_id
_entity_poly.type
_entity_poly.pdbx_seq_one_letter_code
_entity_poly.pdbx_strand_id
1 'polypeptide(L)'
;MKKTLVIFVILIVASFVPSASKADLNKMDGFLRITESDPYIGKAVLGKAMSLEDVDVPTVDCLVKSLDPEITSQNIEEVGGKTKAVIGQIMSVTIPVDSLYDISESEEIIYMEAAKPMAAKMNEARNYTGVASVQAGTGLTQAYNGRNVLVGVVDGAINWSHADFLGSDQTTRICYMQERTSSGSTLQCTKSTIDDDSCSISDSGSADYGHGTHVTGIAAGANATYKGVAPQSFIAFAFNAATNADPSDPSSTSFSTTVLEDVSAIFTKATSLDMPSVINLSLGTSLGAHDNTSLLEEGLNSAVSGQQGRIIVNAAGNENVNYESGISTDLGGIHAPINVSAESSNGWKVAIFNTAISAYSNYAVADIWLANTDECRAAQLQVMAYRHDVAGEYNAANANLKTTQIDFSSDQTSLDKQTPDGKVGVDVYTYTQNTQNDRPNALVLIGPTTTGSWTDITNSTTGYYF
;
A
#
# COMPACT_ATOMS: atom_id res chain seq x y z
N MET A 1 -60.43 30.18 -77.85
CA MET A 1 -60.97 28.80 -77.75
C MET A 1 -59.88 27.89 -77.19
N LYS A 2 -60.27 26.97 -76.31
CA LYS A 2 -59.46 26.04 -75.51
C LYS A 2 -58.34 25.33 -76.28
N LYS A 3 -57.21 25.05 -75.62
CA LYS A 3 -56.76 23.66 -75.30
C LYS A 3 -55.53 23.66 -74.40
N THR A 4 -55.51 22.65 -73.53
CA THR A 4 -54.79 22.54 -72.26
C THR A 4 -53.43 21.84 -72.41
N LEU A 5 -52.51 22.27 -71.53
CA LEU A 5 -51.34 21.60 -70.96
C LEU A 5 -51.44 20.07 -70.83
N VAL A 6 -50.33 19.36 -71.06
CA VAL A 6 -49.65 18.42 -70.13
C VAL A 6 -48.47 17.78 -70.90
N ILE A 7 -47.23 18.05 -70.48
CA ILE A 7 -46.02 17.34 -70.92
C ILE A 7 -45.43 16.69 -69.67
N PHE A 8 -45.31 15.37 -69.71
CA PHE A 8 -44.63 14.55 -68.69
C PHE A 8 -43.12 14.73 -68.82
N VAL A 9 -42.47 15.18 -67.75
CA VAL A 9 -40.99 15.18 -67.61
C VAL A 9 -40.62 13.96 -66.79
N ILE A 10 -39.89 13.02 -67.40
CA ILE A 10 -39.31 11.85 -66.73
C ILE A 10 -38.01 12.30 -66.06
N LEU A 11 -38.01 12.33 -64.73
CA LEU A 11 -36.84 12.61 -63.89
C LEU A 11 -36.17 11.26 -63.52
N ILE A 12 -34.97 11.05 -64.03
CA ILE A 12 -34.10 9.93 -63.63
C ILE A 12 -33.47 10.29 -62.29
N VAL A 13 -33.91 9.62 -61.21
CA VAL A 13 -33.28 9.71 -59.89
C VAL A 13 -32.12 8.72 -59.87
N ALA A 14 -30.89 9.25 -59.88
CA ALA A 14 -29.69 8.48 -59.59
C ALA A 14 -29.65 8.21 -58.08
N SER A 15 -29.83 6.95 -57.68
CA SER A 15 -29.65 6.49 -56.30
C SER A 15 -28.18 6.57 -55.93
N PHE A 16 -27.82 7.55 -55.11
CA PHE A 16 -26.58 7.55 -54.34
C PHE A 16 -26.65 6.38 -53.35
N VAL A 17 -25.79 5.38 -53.52
CA VAL A 17 -25.47 4.43 -52.46
C VAL A 17 -24.39 5.11 -51.62
N PRO A 18 -24.63 5.43 -50.33
CA PRO A 18 -23.56 5.90 -49.47
C PRO A 18 -22.53 4.78 -49.35
N SER A 19 -21.32 5.06 -49.80
CA SER A 19 -20.13 4.26 -49.50
C SER A 19 -19.94 4.26 -47.98
N ALA A 20 -20.00 3.08 -47.36
CA ALA A 20 -19.67 2.89 -45.95
C ALA A 20 -18.33 3.57 -45.63
N SER A 21 -18.39 4.59 -44.78
CA SER A 21 -17.24 5.13 -44.07
C SER A 21 -16.47 3.95 -43.48
N LYS A 22 -15.16 3.85 -43.72
CA LYS A 22 -14.34 2.92 -42.96
C LYS A 22 -14.28 3.49 -41.55
N ALA A 23 -14.81 2.77 -40.55
CA ALA A 23 -14.63 3.13 -39.14
C ALA A 23 -13.23 3.64 -38.89
N ASP A 24 -13.11 4.62 -38.00
CA ASP A 24 -11.83 4.92 -37.38
C ASP A 24 -11.48 3.84 -36.35
N LEU A 25 -11.28 2.61 -36.85
CA LEU A 25 -10.86 1.46 -36.06
C LEU A 25 -9.62 1.78 -35.22
N ASN A 26 -8.85 2.81 -35.59
CA ASN A 26 -7.67 3.27 -34.84
C ASN A 26 -7.98 3.69 -33.41
N LYS A 27 -9.22 4.08 -33.10
CA LYS A 27 -9.65 4.42 -31.74
C LYS A 27 -9.96 3.20 -30.87
N MET A 28 -9.99 1.99 -31.43
CA MET A 28 -10.21 0.75 -30.68
C MET A 28 -8.92 -0.07 -30.59
N ASP A 29 -8.69 -0.71 -29.44
CA ASP A 29 -7.66 -1.72 -29.28
C ASP A 29 -7.95 -2.99 -30.11
N GLY A 30 -6.93 -3.84 -30.25
CA GLY A 30 -7.05 -5.06 -31.06
C GLY A 30 -8.12 -6.03 -30.55
N PHE A 31 -8.34 -6.09 -29.24
CA PHE A 31 -9.33 -6.98 -28.66
C PHE A 31 -10.76 -6.52 -28.96
N LEU A 32 -11.05 -5.23 -28.84
CA LEU A 32 -12.37 -4.70 -29.19
C LEU A 32 -12.68 -4.83 -30.68
N ARG A 33 -11.69 -4.66 -31.57
CA ARG A 33 -11.88 -4.90 -33.02
C ARG A 33 -12.21 -6.36 -33.31
N ILE A 34 -11.53 -7.28 -32.63
CA ILE A 34 -11.82 -8.71 -32.75
C ILE A 34 -13.22 -9.01 -32.21
N THR A 35 -13.57 -8.47 -31.04
CA THR A 35 -14.88 -8.63 -30.41
C THR A 35 -16.03 -8.10 -31.26
N GLU A 36 -15.86 -6.92 -31.88
CA GLU A 36 -16.84 -6.35 -32.81
C GLU A 36 -17.03 -7.27 -34.03
N SER A 37 -15.93 -7.77 -34.60
CA SER A 37 -15.99 -8.65 -35.77
C SER A 37 -16.55 -10.06 -35.47
N ASP A 38 -16.25 -10.60 -34.29
CA ASP A 38 -16.67 -11.92 -33.82
C ASP A 38 -16.74 -11.93 -32.27
N PRO A 39 -17.95 -11.77 -31.69
CA PRO A 39 -18.15 -11.77 -30.25
C PRO A 39 -17.77 -13.10 -29.58
N TYR A 40 -17.76 -14.23 -30.30
CA TYR A 40 -17.38 -15.52 -29.74
C TYR A 40 -15.86 -15.62 -29.58
N ILE A 41 -15.09 -15.12 -30.55
CA ILE A 41 -13.63 -15.02 -30.43
C ILE A 41 -13.28 -14.01 -29.32
N GLY A 42 -13.97 -12.86 -29.30
CA GLY A 42 -13.83 -11.89 -28.21
C GLY A 42 -14.03 -12.55 -26.85
N LYS A 43 -15.09 -13.34 -26.68
CA LYS A 43 -15.39 -14.04 -25.41
C LYS A 43 -14.30 -15.02 -25.03
N ALA A 44 -13.77 -15.76 -25.99
CA ALA A 44 -12.70 -16.72 -25.73
C ALA A 44 -11.42 -16.06 -25.18
N VAL A 45 -11.14 -14.82 -25.61
CA VAL A 45 -9.91 -14.10 -25.24
C VAL A 45 -10.09 -13.22 -24.00
N LEU A 46 -11.24 -12.55 -23.87
CA LEU A 46 -11.54 -11.58 -22.80
C LEU A 46 -12.29 -12.21 -21.60
N GLY A 47 -12.83 -13.43 -21.77
CA GLY A 47 -13.40 -14.21 -20.67
C GLY A 47 -14.56 -13.50 -19.98
N LYS A 48 -14.38 -13.13 -18.70
CA LYS A 48 -15.42 -12.49 -17.89
C LYS A 48 -15.69 -11.03 -18.25
N ALA A 49 -14.79 -10.39 -19.00
CA ALA A 49 -15.01 -9.02 -19.48
C ALA A 49 -16.08 -8.93 -20.57
N MET A 50 -16.61 -10.07 -21.06
CA MET A 50 -17.73 -10.08 -21.99
C MET A 50 -18.89 -10.90 -21.46
N SER A 51 -20.11 -10.44 -21.65
CA SER A 51 -21.31 -11.22 -21.39
C SER A 51 -21.92 -11.69 -22.72
N LEU A 52 -22.11 -13.00 -22.84
CA LEU A 52 -22.86 -13.63 -23.93
C LEU A 52 -24.17 -14.29 -23.44
N GLU A 53 -24.40 -14.31 -22.13
CA GLU A 53 -25.54 -15.03 -21.51
C GLU A 53 -26.65 -14.03 -21.14
N ASP A 54 -27.91 -14.39 -21.44
CA ASP A 54 -29.14 -13.70 -21.05
C ASP A 54 -29.34 -12.25 -21.55
N VAL A 55 -28.74 -11.87 -22.69
CA VAL A 55 -28.98 -10.56 -23.35
C VAL A 55 -29.15 -10.75 -24.85
N ASP A 56 -30.12 -10.06 -25.48
CA ASP A 56 -30.33 -10.08 -26.95
C ASP A 56 -29.10 -9.55 -27.73
N VAL A 57 -28.26 -8.75 -27.07
CA VAL A 57 -27.03 -8.17 -27.62
C VAL A 57 -25.86 -8.43 -26.66
N PRO A 58 -24.78 -9.10 -27.10
CA PRO A 58 -23.55 -9.25 -26.32
C PRO A 58 -23.02 -7.92 -25.79
N THR A 59 -22.41 -7.92 -24.60
CA THR A 59 -21.78 -6.70 -24.04
C THR A 59 -20.32 -6.97 -23.68
N VAL A 60 -19.51 -5.91 -23.71
CA VAL A 60 -18.10 -5.93 -23.33
C VAL A 60 -17.77 -4.79 -22.37
N ASP A 61 -17.02 -5.13 -21.32
CA ASP A 61 -16.43 -4.16 -20.41
C ASP A 61 -15.20 -3.51 -21.05
N CYS A 62 -15.16 -2.19 -21.03
CA CYS A 62 -14.12 -1.38 -21.67
C CYS A 62 -13.60 -0.29 -20.74
N LEU A 63 -12.38 0.16 -21.01
CA LEU A 63 -11.87 1.47 -20.62
C LEU A 63 -11.99 2.42 -21.82
N VAL A 64 -12.58 3.58 -21.61
CA VAL A 64 -12.77 4.60 -22.65
C VAL A 64 -12.08 5.89 -22.23
N LYS A 65 -11.24 6.43 -23.09
CA LYS A 65 -10.65 7.76 -22.95
C LYS A 65 -11.46 8.76 -23.75
N SER A 66 -12.01 9.77 -23.08
CA SER A 66 -12.90 10.76 -23.66
C SER A 66 -12.45 12.20 -23.38
N LEU A 67 -12.66 13.08 -24.37
CA LEU A 67 -12.54 14.54 -24.24
C LEU A 67 -13.64 15.13 -23.33
N ASP A 68 -14.84 14.53 -23.35
CA ASP A 68 -15.98 14.91 -22.53
C ASP A 68 -16.68 13.64 -21.99
N PRO A 69 -16.27 13.19 -20.78
CA PRO A 69 -16.84 12.01 -20.16
C PRO A 69 -18.34 12.11 -19.85
N GLU A 70 -18.89 13.31 -19.68
CA GLU A 70 -20.31 13.49 -19.37
C GLU A 70 -21.16 13.20 -20.61
N ILE A 71 -20.82 13.83 -21.74
CA ILE A 71 -21.47 13.56 -23.03
C ILE A 71 -21.25 12.10 -23.45
N THR A 72 -20.03 11.59 -23.28
CA THR A 72 -19.73 10.19 -23.63
C THR A 72 -20.53 9.20 -22.80
N SER A 73 -20.77 9.50 -21.52
CA SER A 73 -21.62 8.66 -20.65
C SER A 73 -23.04 8.61 -21.19
N GLN A 74 -23.60 9.76 -21.57
CA GLN A 74 -24.95 9.87 -22.13
C GLN A 74 -25.06 9.06 -23.43
N ASN A 75 -24.12 9.25 -24.36
CA ASN A 75 -24.10 8.51 -25.64
C ASN A 75 -24.01 6.99 -25.43
N ILE A 76 -23.19 6.53 -24.47
CA ILE A 76 -23.06 5.11 -24.12
C ILE A 76 -24.35 4.57 -23.50
N GLU A 77 -25.02 5.34 -22.64
CA GLU A 77 -26.28 4.94 -22.02
C GLU A 77 -27.45 4.91 -23.02
N GLU A 78 -27.46 5.82 -23.99
CA GLU A 78 -28.48 5.87 -25.07
C GLU A 78 -28.47 4.61 -25.93
N VAL A 79 -27.29 4.03 -26.19
CA VAL A 79 -27.17 2.76 -26.93
C VAL A 79 -27.36 1.51 -26.05
N GLY A 80 -27.74 1.68 -24.78
CA GLY A 80 -27.96 0.57 -23.85
C GLY A 80 -26.71 0.08 -23.11
N GLY A 81 -25.60 0.81 -23.22
CA GLY A 81 -24.41 0.64 -22.39
C GLY A 81 -24.59 1.20 -20.98
N LYS A 82 -23.54 1.10 -20.17
CA LYS A 82 -23.53 1.58 -18.78
C LYS A 82 -22.19 2.19 -18.44
N THR A 83 -22.22 3.37 -17.84
CA THR A 83 -21.03 3.96 -17.20
C THR A 83 -20.92 3.48 -15.77
N LYS A 84 -19.77 2.89 -15.41
CA LYS A 84 -19.50 2.37 -14.06
C LYS A 84 -18.70 3.34 -13.22
N ALA A 85 -17.68 3.96 -13.83
CA ALA A 85 -16.81 4.92 -13.17
C ALA A 85 -16.23 5.92 -14.18
N VAL A 86 -16.00 7.16 -13.73
CA VAL A 86 -15.32 8.21 -14.49
C VAL A 86 -14.19 8.77 -13.62
N ILE A 87 -12.97 8.72 -14.12
CA ILE A 87 -11.76 9.18 -13.45
C ILE A 87 -10.99 10.08 -14.43
N GLY A 88 -11.17 11.39 -14.28
CA GLY A 88 -10.68 12.35 -15.26
C GLY A 88 -11.25 12.03 -16.65
N GLN A 89 -10.38 11.87 -17.64
CA GLN A 89 -10.77 11.52 -19.01
C GLN A 89 -11.01 10.02 -19.23
N ILE A 90 -10.78 9.15 -18.24
CA ILE A 90 -10.91 7.71 -18.38
C ILE A 90 -12.20 7.23 -17.74
N MET A 91 -12.95 6.40 -18.47
CA MET A 91 -14.21 5.84 -18.04
C MET A 91 -14.11 4.31 -18.03
N SER A 92 -14.67 3.67 -17.01
CA SER A 92 -14.98 2.25 -17.06
C SER A 92 -16.44 2.08 -17.44
N VAL A 93 -16.69 1.35 -18.53
CA VAL A 93 -18.01 1.24 -19.14
C VAL A 93 -18.30 -0.19 -19.55
N THR A 94 -19.58 -0.53 -19.70
CA THR A 94 -20.05 -1.69 -20.45
C THR A 94 -20.70 -1.19 -21.73
N ILE A 95 -20.29 -1.70 -22.89
CA ILE A 95 -20.84 -1.30 -24.20
C ILE A 95 -21.42 -2.53 -24.91
N PRO A 96 -22.62 -2.44 -25.51
CA PRO A 96 -23.13 -3.46 -26.43
C PRO A 96 -22.19 -3.63 -27.63
N VAL A 97 -21.85 -4.87 -27.97
CA VAL A 97 -20.79 -5.16 -28.94
C VAL A 97 -21.11 -4.59 -30.32
N ASP A 98 -22.39 -4.57 -30.71
CA ASP A 98 -22.86 -3.97 -31.97
C ASP A 98 -22.76 -2.44 -32.02
N SER A 99 -22.62 -1.80 -30.86
CA SER A 99 -22.53 -0.35 -30.70
C SER A 99 -21.08 0.13 -30.56
N LEU A 100 -20.10 -0.78 -30.49
CA LEU A 100 -18.68 -0.44 -30.39
C LEU A 100 -18.22 0.46 -31.54
N TYR A 101 -18.71 0.17 -32.74
CA TYR A 101 -18.41 0.94 -33.95
C TYR A 101 -18.91 2.39 -33.80
N ASP A 102 -20.20 2.57 -33.53
CA ASP A 102 -20.85 3.89 -33.48
C ASP A 102 -20.27 4.75 -32.36
N ILE A 103 -20.00 4.14 -31.20
CA ILE A 103 -19.33 4.83 -30.10
C ILE A 103 -17.92 5.26 -30.53
N SER A 104 -17.14 4.38 -31.18
CA SER A 104 -15.77 4.73 -31.60
C SER A 104 -15.70 5.91 -32.57
N GLU A 105 -16.73 6.14 -33.39
CA GLU A 105 -16.78 7.25 -34.34
C GLU A 105 -17.09 8.61 -33.66
N SER A 106 -17.59 8.61 -32.42
CA SER A 106 -17.91 9.85 -31.70
C SER A 106 -16.67 10.75 -31.55
N GLU A 107 -16.86 12.07 -31.72
CA GLU A 107 -15.77 13.05 -31.68
C GLU A 107 -15.12 13.14 -30.30
N GLU A 108 -15.91 12.86 -29.26
CA GLU A 108 -15.50 12.86 -27.86
C GLU A 108 -14.55 11.69 -27.54
N ILE A 109 -14.60 10.59 -28.31
CA ILE A 109 -13.77 9.40 -28.07
C ILE A 109 -12.36 9.62 -28.59
N ILE A 110 -11.39 9.53 -27.67
CA ILE A 110 -9.95 9.51 -27.97
C ILE A 110 -9.50 8.06 -28.21
N TYR A 111 -9.87 7.14 -27.32
CA TYR A 111 -9.47 5.73 -27.42
C TYR A 111 -10.36 4.80 -26.58
N MET A 112 -10.49 3.54 -26.99
CA MET A 112 -11.25 2.49 -26.32
C MET A 112 -10.39 1.22 -26.22
N GLU A 113 -10.35 0.64 -25.03
CA GLU A 113 -9.60 -0.59 -24.74
C GLU A 113 -10.50 -1.61 -24.03
N ALA A 114 -10.46 -2.88 -24.43
CA ALA A 114 -11.18 -3.93 -23.73
C ALA A 114 -10.63 -4.14 -22.31
N ALA A 115 -11.49 -4.47 -21.35
CA ALA A 115 -11.04 -4.90 -20.03
C ALA A 115 -10.25 -6.21 -20.14
N LYS A 116 -9.01 -6.20 -19.65
CA LYS A 116 -8.09 -7.34 -19.72
C LYS A 116 -8.08 -8.13 -18.41
N PRO A 117 -7.90 -9.46 -18.46
CA PRO A 117 -7.77 -10.26 -17.25
C PRO A 117 -6.51 -9.87 -16.47
N MET A 118 -6.67 -9.60 -15.18
CA MET A 118 -5.56 -9.35 -14.24
C MET A 118 -5.32 -10.59 -13.38
N ALA A 119 -4.07 -10.76 -12.91
CA ALA A 119 -3.67 -11.90 -12.08
C ALA A 119 -2.83 -11.43 -10.89
N ALA A 120 -3.06 -12.05 -9.73
CA ALA A 120 -2.16 -11.91 -8.58
C ALA A 120 -0.75 -12.42 -8.92
N LYS A 121 0.29 -11.81 -8.31
CA LYS A 121 1.71 -12.01 -8.73
C LYS A 121 2.64 -12.60 -7.67
N MET A 122 2.12 -13.10 -6.53
CA MET A 122 2.94 -13.61 -5.41
C MET A 122 3.27 -15.12 -5.48
N ASN A 123 2.93 -15.81 -6.57
CA ASN A 123 3.02 -17.28 -6.66
C ASN A 123 4.43 -17.83 -7.02
N GLU A 124 5.40 -16.97 -7.36
CA GLU A 124 6.74 -17.39 -7.80
C GLU A 124 7.84 -17.32 -6.73
N ALA A 125 7.58 -16.67 -5.59
CA ALA A 125 8.60 -16.42 -4.57
C ALA A 125 9.30 -17.71 -4.08
N ARG A 126 8.54 -18.81 -3.94
CA ARG A 126 9.08 -20.12 -3.53
C ARG A 126 10.08 -20.71 -4.53
N ASN A 127 9.85 -20.48 -5.81
CA ASN A 127 10.74 -20.96 -6.88
C ASN A 127 12.07 -20.21 -6.82
N TYR A 128 12.04 -18.88 -6.75
CA TYR A 128 13.24 -18.05 -6.68
C TYR A 128 14.06 -18.25 -5.42
N THR A 129 13.43 -18.60 -4.30
CA THR A 129 14.10 -18.80 -3.00
C THR A 129 14.53 -20.24 -2.74
N GLY A 130 14.29 -21.17 -3.67
CA GLY A 130 14.74 -22.55 -3.55
C GLY A 130 14.09 -23.35 -2.40
N VAL A 131 12.91 -22.91 -1.92
CA VAL A 131 12.21 -23.53 -0.77
C VAL A 131 11.98 -25.03 -0.97
N ALA A 132 11.67 -25.45 -2.20
CA ALA A 132 11.45 -26.86 -2.51
C ALA A 132 12.68 -27.73 -2.23
N SER A 133 13.89 -27.24 -2.51
CA SER A 133 15.15 -27.96 -2.24
C SER A 133 15.38 -28.13 -0.74
N VAL A 134 15.09 -27.10 0.06
CA VAL A 134 15.19 -27.14 1.53
C VAL A 134 14.17 -28.11 2.13
N GLN A 135 12.92 -28.06 1.66
CA GLN A 135 11.85 -28.97 2.08
C GLN A 135 12.13 -30.43 1.68
N ALA A 136 12.88 -30.65 0.60
CA ALA A 136 13.31 -31.98 0.17
C ALA A 136 14.63 -32.44 0.83
N GLY A 137 15.34 -31.56 1.53
CA GLY A 137 16.66 -31.85 2.10
C GLY A 137 17.77 -32.00 1.06
N THR A 138 17.60 -31.42 -0.13
CA THR A 138 18.57 -31.54 -1.23
C THR A 138 19.87 -30.84 -0.85
N GLY A 139 20.96 -31.59 -0.71
CA GLY A 139 22.25 -31.06 -0.27
C GLY A 139 22.32 -30.70 1.22
N LEU A 140 21.32 -31.09 2.01
CA LEU A 140 21.26 -30.87 3.46
C LEU A 140 21.26 -32.22 4.20
N THR A 141 21.49 -32.18 5.51
CA THR A 141 21.52 -33.39 6.36
C THR A 141 20.15 -34.06 6.50
N GLN A 142 19.06 -33.29 6.31
CA GLN A 142 17.68 -33.76 6.33
C GLN A 142 16.75 -32.77 5.61
N ALA A 143 15.50 -33.16 5.43
CA ALA A 143 14.42 -32.27 5.00
C ALA A 143 14.03 -31.29 6.11
N TYR A 144 13.81 -30.02 5.76
CA TYR A 144 13.35 -28.98 6.69
C TYR A 144 11.99 -28.44 6.25
N ASN A 145 10.96 -28.73 7.05
CA ASN A 145 9.57 -28.38 6.75
C ASN A 145 8.82 -27.77 7.95
N GLY A 146 9.54 -27.41 9.01
CA GLY A 146 8.98 -26.79 10.21
C GLY A 146 8.59 -27.73 11.34
N ARG A 147 8.77 -29.05 11.20
CA ARG A 147 8.41 -30.01 12.25
C ARG A 147 9.09 -29.68 13.59
N ASN A 148 8.32 -29.71 14.68
CA ASN A 148 8.74 -29.37 16.04
C ASN A 148 9.31 -27.95 16.19
N VAL A 149 8.88 -27.02 15.32
CA VAL A 149 9.19 -25.59 15.42
C VAL A 149 7.88 -24.82 15.59
N LEU A 150 7.89 -23.80 16.43
CA LEU A 150 6.83 -22.82 16.53
C LEU A 150 7.11 -21.64 15.59
N VAL A 151 6.21 -21.37 14.66
CA VAL A 151 6.21 -20.11 13.90
C VAL A 151 5.34 -19.12 14.64
N GLY A 152 5.96 -18.07 15.17
CA GLY A 152 5.28 -16.94 15.78
C GLY A 152 4.96 -15.87 14.74
N VAL A 153 3.79 -15.26 14.83
CA VAL A 153 3.41 -14.11 14.00
C VAL A 153 2.81 -13.04 14.89
N VAL A 154 3.31 -11.81 14.77
CA VAL A 154 2.77 -10.62 15.44
C VAL A 154 2.18 -9.73 14.35
N ASP A 155 0.86 -9.61 14.31
CA ASP A 155 0.15 -8.94 13.20
C ASP A 155 -1.29 -8.56 13.61
N GLY A 156 -2.05 -7.90 12.74
CA GLY A 156 -3.37 -7.33 13.10
C GLY A 156 -4.55 -8.30 13.04
N ALA A 157 -4.53 -9.30 12.14
CA ALA A 157 -5.67 -10.19 11.94
C ALA A 157 -5.30 -11.57 11.40
N ILE A 158 -6.03 -12.61 11.78
CA ILE A 158 -5.89 -13.96 11.24
C ILE A 158 -7.23 -14.66 11.09
N ASN A 159 -7.44 -15.30 9.93
CA ASN A 159 -8.48 -16.31 9.73
C ASN A 159 -7.99 -17.63 10.31
N TRP A 160 -8.13 -17.80 11.62
CA TRP A 160 -7.54 -18.93 12.33
C TRP A 160 -8.27 -20.25 12.08
N SER A 161 -9.52 -20.22 11.58
CA SER A 161 -10.24 -21.41 11.12
C SER A 161 -9.88 -21.85 9.68
N HIS A 162 -9.00 -21.12 8.99
CA HIS A 162 -8.63 -21.42 7.61
C HIS A 162 -7.98 -22.80 7.47
N ALA A 163 -8.40 -23.57 6.45
CA ALA A 163 -7.95 -24.95 6.23
C ALA A 163 -6.42 -25.09 6.08
N ASP A 164 -5.74 -24.07 5.56
CA ASP A 164 -4.28 -24.06 5.46
C ASP A 164 -3.58 -24.14 6.83
N PHE A 165 -4.25 -23.80 7.93
CA PHE A 165 -3.69 -23.86 9.28
C PHE A 165 -4.04 -25.15 10.03
N LEU A 166 -4.75 -26.08 9.38
CA LEU A 166 -5.01 -27.40 9.94
C LEU A 166 -3.81 -28.34 9.74
N GLY A 167 -3.70 -29.33 10.62
CA GLY A 167 -2.80 -30.47 10.49
C GLY A 167 -3.41 -31.56 9.62
N SER A 168 -2.63 -32.61 9.36
CA SER A 168 -3.11 -33.79 8.60
C SER A 168 -4.23 -34.57 9.31
N ASP A 169 -4.41 -34.33 10.62
CA ASP A 169 -5.49 -34.89 11.44
C ASP A 169 -6.74 -33.99 11.47
N GLN A 170 -6.77 -32.94 10.65
CA GLN A 170 -7.83 -31.93 10.58
C GLN A 170 -8.00 -31.09 11.86
N THR A 171 -7.06 -31.15 12.80
CA THR A 171 -7.04 -30.26 13.98
C THR A 171 -6.17 -29.03 13.72
N THR A 172 -6.36 -27.95 14.48
CA THR A 172 -5.60 -26.72 14.26
C THR A 172 -4.11 -26.88 14.58
N ARG A 173 -3.21 -26.31 13.76
CA ARG A 173 -1.79 -26.16 14.10
C ARG A 173 -1.52 -24.89 14.91
N ILE A 174 -2.53 -24.02 15.06
CA ILE A 174 -2.44 -22.83 15.91
C ILE A 174 -2.52 -23.28 17.36
N CYS A 175 -1.39 -23.28 18.06
CA CYS A 175 -1.33 -23.74 19.44
C CYS A 175 -1.50 -22.64 20.48
N TYR A 176 -1.43 -21.38 20.05
CA TYR A 176 -1.55 -20.22 20.91
C TYR A 176 -2.01 -18.99 20.13
N MET A 177 -2.96 -18.26 20.70
CA MET A 177 -3.31 -16.91 20.26
C MET A 177 -3.43 -16.00 21.47
N GLN A 178 -3.07 -14.72 21.31
CA GLN A 178 -3.37 -13.68 22.30
C GLN A 178 -3.89 -12.40 21.65
N GLU A 179 -4.86 -11.77 22.30
CA GLU A 179 -5.45 -10.51 21.84
C GLU A 179 -5.69 -9.58 23.03
N ARG A 180 -5.31 -8.31 22.90
CA ARG A 180 -5.63 -7.29 23.90
C ARG A 180 -6.99 -6.67 23.59
N THR A 181 -7.87 -6.63 24.58
CA THR A 181 -9.18 -5.99 24.45
C THR A 181 -9.06 -4.49 24.71
N SER A 182 -10.02 -3.72 24.20
CA SER A 182 -10.17 -2.29 24.51
C SER A 182 -10.41 -2.00 26.00
N SER A 183 -10.81 -3.01 26.78
CA SER A 183 -10.95 -2.91 28.24
C SER A 183 -9.63 -3.10 29.01
N GLY A 184 -8.51 -3.35 28.32
CA GLY A 184 -7.20 -3.56 28.94
C GLY A 184 -6.89 -4.99 29.36
N SER A 185 -7.79 -5.96 29.07
CA SER A 185 -7.56 -7.37 29.34
C SER A 185 -6.82 -8.05 28.18
N THR A 186 -6.12 -9.15 28.46
CA THR A 186 -5.56 -10.02 27.41
C THR A 186 -6.37 -11.31 27.34
N LEU A 187 -7.01 -11.56 26.20
CA LEU A 187 -7.59 -12.84 25.86
C LEU A 187 -6.50 -13.78 25.36
N GLN A 188 -6.63 -15.07 25.68
CA GLN A 188 -5.72 -16.10 25.19
C GLN A 188 -6.50 -17.33 24.78
N CYS A 189 -6.14 -17.89 23.64
CA CYS A 189 -6.62 -19.18 23.19
C CYS A 189 -5.45 -20.15 23.05
N THR A 190 -5.70 -21.41 23.39
CA THR A 190 -4.76 -22.51 23.19
C THR A 190 -5.29 -23.44 22.11
N LYS A 191 -4.47 -24.40 21.65
CA LYS A 191 -4.92 -25.46 20.75
C LYS A 191 -6.27 -26.07 21.19
N SER A 192 -6.40 -26.46 22.46
CA SER A 192 -7.62 -27.08 22.99
C SER A 192 -8.84 -26.18 22.84
N THR A 193 -8.73 -24.90 23.24
CA THR A 193 -9.88 -23.99 23.16
C THR A 193 -10.27 -23.68 21.71
N ILE A 194 -9.30 -23.69 20.79
CA ILE A 194 -9.56 -23.50 19.35
C ILE A 194 -10.22 -24.75 18.76
N ASP A 195 -9.70 -25.95 19.03
CA ASP A 195 -10.27 -27.21 18.54
C ASP A 195 -11.67 -27.50 19.12
N ASP A 196 -11.94 -27.03 20.35
CA ASP A 196 -13.23 -27.18 21.03
C ASP A 196 -14.23 -26.02 20.74
N ASP A 197 -13.92 -25.13 19.79
CA ASP A 197 -14.73 -23.94 19.44
C ASP A 197 -15.09 -23.04 20.65
N SER A 198 -14.24 -23.04 21.69
CA SER A 198 -14.41 -22.26 22.93
C SER A 198 -13.45 -21.08 23.05
N CYS A 199 -12.70 -20.79 21.98
CA CYS A 199 -11.82 -19.64 21.91
C CYS A 199 -12.61 -18.33 22.03
N SER A 200 -12.20 -17.46 22.95
CA SER A 200 -12.83 -16.16 23.18
C SER A 200 -12.38 -15.07 22.21
N ILE A 201 -11.33 -15.32 21.43
CA ILE A 201 -10.84 -14.45 20.36
C ILE A 201 -11.69 -14.74 19.12
N SER A 202 -12.34 -13.71 18.57
CA SER A 202 -13.18 -13.87 17.38
C SER A 202 -12.33 -14.26 16.17
N ASP A 203 -12.89 -15.07 15.26
CA ASP A 203 -12.29 -15.25 13.94
C ASP A 203 -12.54 -14.00 13.11
N SER A 204 -11.55 -13.11 13.10
CA SER A 204 -11.62 -11.81 12.47
C SER A 204 -11.24 -11.85 10.99
N GLY A 205 -11.30 -13.03 10.33
CA GLY A 205 -10.74 -13.39 9.01
C GLY A 205 -10.92 -12.45 7.79
N SER A 206 -11.47 -11.25 7.98
CA SER A 206 -11.64 -10.18 7.00
C SER A 206 -11.47 -8.74 7.54
N ALA A 207 -11.12 -8.52 8.80
CA ALA A 207 -11.19 -7.20 9.43
C ALA A 207 -10.13 -6.20 8.90
N ASP A 208 -8.94 -6.67 8.50
CA ASP A 208 -7.82 -5.82 8.01
C ASP A 208 -7.16 -6.39 6.75
N TYR A 209 -7.94 -6.57 5.67
CA TYR A 209 -7.46 -7.11 4.38
C TYR A 209 -6.81 -8.52 4.43
N GLY A 210 -6.80 -9.18 5.59
CA GLY A 210 -6.19 -10.50 5.77
C GLY A 210 -4.66 -10.50 5.78
N HIS A 211 -4.00 -9.40 6.16
CA HIS A 211 -2.53 -9.29 6.17
C HIS A 211 -1.87 -10.39 7.02
N GLY A 212 -2.25 -10.51 8.30
CA GLY A 212 -1.73 -11.55 9.19
C GLY A 212 -2.06 -12.98 8.71
N THR A 213 -3.25 -13.22 8.17
CA THR A 213 -3.59 -14.48 7.47
C THR A 213 -2.62 -14.76 6.33
N HIS A 214 -2.34 -13.77 5.48
CA HIS A 214 -1.51 -13.90 4.30
C HIS A 214 -0.04 -14.19 4.67
N VAL A 215 0.55 -13.44 5.60
CA VAL A 215 1.94 -13.68 6.04
C VAL A 215 2.08 -15.00 6.81
N THR A 216 1.06 -15.38 7.59
CA THR A 216 1.01 -16.71 8.25
C THR A 216 0.92 -17.83 7.20
N GLY A 217 0.14 -17.63 6.13
CA GLY A 217 0.05 -18.56 5.00
C GLY A 217 1.39 -18.75 4.29
N ILE A 218 2.12 -17.66 4.01
CA ILE A 218 3.47 -17.73 3.44
C ILE A 218 4.41 -18.51 4.36
N ALA A 219 4.41 -18.19 5.66
CA ALA A 219 5.32 -18.81 6.61
C ALA A 219 5.01 -20.29 6.84
N ALA A 220 3.74 -20.64 7.06
CA ALA A 220 3.34 -21.91 7.66
C ALA A 220 2.13 -22.59 6.99
N GLY A 221 1.55 -22.07 5.91
CA GLY A 221 0.38 -22.66 5.26
C GLY A 221 0.61 -24.08 4.73
N ALA A 222 -0.34 -24.99 4.95
CA ALA A 222 -0.25 -26.40 4.55
C ALA A 222 -0.88 -26.70 3.18
N ASN A 223 -1.31 -25.68 2.42
CA ASN A 223 -1.95 -25.84 1.12
C ASN A 223 -1.12 -26.71 0.16
N ALA A 224 -1.79 -27.51 -0.68
CA ALA A 224 -1.11 -28.32 -1.68
C ALA A 224 -0.49 -27.48 -2.81
N THR A 225 -1.21 -26.45 -3.26
CA THR A 225 -0.83 -25.58 -4.38
C THR A 225 -0.01 -24.39 -3.89
N TYR A 226 -0.53 -23.65 -2.91
CA TYR A 226 0.10 -22.46 -2.34
C TYR A 226 0.73 -22.76 -0.98
N LYS A 227 1.64 -23.75 -0.97
CA LYS A 227 2.27 -24.25 0.24
C LYS A 227 3.19 -23.21 0.88
N GLY A 228 3.09 -23.01 2.18
CA GLY A 228 4.03 -22.20 2.95
C GLY A 228 5.44 -22.80 3.02
N VAL A 229 6.35 -22.05 3.65
CA VAL A 229 7.75 -22.45 3.82
C VAL A 229 7.92 -23.55 4.87
N ALA A 230 7.17 -23.47 5.97
CA ALA A 230 7.21 -24.39 7.11
C ALA A 230 5.83 -25.05 7.35
N PRO A 231 5.31 -25.84 6.39
CA PRO A 231 3.94 -26.37 6.44
C PRO A 231 3.68 -27.37 7.58
N GLN A 232 4.72 -27.87 8.27
CA GLN A 232 4.61 -28.77 9.41
C GLN A 232 4.90 -28.09 10.76
N SER A 233 5.03 -26.76 10.78
CA SER A 233 5.20 -26.02 12.05
C SER A 233 3.90 -25.91 12.82
N PHE A 234 4.04 -25.74 14.14
CA PHE A 234 2.98 -25.15 14.95
C PHE A 234 2.96 -23.64 14.72
N ILE A 235 1.83 -23.00 15.02
CA ILE A 235 1.62 -21.56 14.83
C ILE A 235 1.27 -20.94 16.17
N ALA A 236 1.90 -19.81 16.50
CA ALA A 236 1.47 -18.90 17.54
C ALA A 236 1.19 -17.54 16.92
N PHE A 237 0.07 -16.91 17.28
CA PHE A 237 -0.32 -15.63 16.72
C PHE A 237 -0.61 -14.61 17.84
N ALA A 238 -0.05 -13.42 17.74
CA ALA A 238 -0.36 -12.33 18.66
C ALA A 238 -0.96 -11.17 17.87
N PHE A 239 -2.17 -10.76 18.27
CA PHE A 239 -2.88 -9.64 17.68
C PHE A 239 -2.23 -8.35 18.20
N ASN A 240 -1.51 -7.65 17.32
CA ASN A 240 -0.77 -6.46 17.66
C ASN A 240 -1.70 -5.23 17.70
N ALA A 241 -2.49 -5.16 18.76
CA ALA A 241 -3.41 -4.07 19.06
C ALA A 241 -3.11 -3.45 20.42
N ALA A 242 -3.18 -2.12 20.49
CA ALA A 242 -3.12 -1.36 21.73
C ALA A 242 -4.52 -1.19 22.33
N THR A 243 -4.56 -1.30 23.66
CA THR A 243 -5.79 -1.25 24.46
C THR A 243 -6.46 0.13 24.46
N ASN A 244 -5.72 1.20 24.12
CA ASN A 244 -6.14 2.61 24.27
C ASN A 244 -5.77 3.49 23.05
N ALA A 245 -5.69 2.92 21.84
CA ALA A 245 -5.63 3.77 20.65
C ALA A 245 -6.91 4.65 20.63
N ASP A 246 -6.79 5.92 20.22
CA ASP A 246 -7.95 6.81 20.13
C ASP A 246 -9.04 6.11 19.28
N PRO A 247 -10.22 5.80 19.85
CA PRO A 247 -11.24 5.04 19.13
C PRO A 247 -11.82 5.80 17.93
N SER A 248 -11.50 7.09 17.77
CA SER A 248 -11.84 7.88 16.59
C SER A 248 -10.86 7.70 15.42
N ASP A 249 -9.72 7.03 15.64
CA ASP A 249 -8.71 6.72 14.64
C ASP A 249 -8.48 5.20 14.51
N PRO A 250 -9.10 4.55 13.51
CA PRO A 250 -8.93 3.12 13.27
C PRO A 250 -7.61 2.77 12.57
N SER A 251 -6.74 3.74 12.23
CA SER A 251 -5.72 3.54 11.18
C SER A 251 -4.34 3.07 11.62
N SER A 252 -4.13 2.77 12.91
CA SER A 252 -3.17 1.75 13.37
C SER A 252 -3.27 1.57 14.88
N THR A 253 -3.53 0.34 15.33
CA THR A 253 -3.48 -0.02 16.75
C THR A 253 -2.17 -0.68 17.14
N SER A 254 -1.20 -0.77 16.23
CA SER A 254 0.08 -1.47 16.41
C SER A 254 1.16 -0.55 16.95
N PHE A 255 1.71 -0.84 18.13
CA PHE A 255 2.74 -0.02 18.78
C PHE A 255 4.00 -0.83 19.09
N SER A 256 5.16 -0.17 19.11
CA SER A 256 6.44 -0.82 19.44
C SER A 256 6.42 -1.53 20.81
N THR A 257 5.70 -0.97 21.77
CA THR A 257 5.51 -1.57 23.10
C THR A 257 4.74 -2.89 23.02
N THR A 258 3.63 -2.93 22.28
CA THR A 258 2.84 -4.16 22.12
C THR A 258 3.61 -5.22 21.34
N VAL A 259 4.45 -4.83 20.37
CA VAL A 259 5.35 -5.77 19.67
C VAL A 259 6.30 -6.49 20.64
N LEU A 260 6.96 -5.77 21.55
CA LEU A 260 7.84 -6.40 22.55
C LEU A 260 7.09 -7.36 23.46
N GLU A 261 5.92 -6.96 23.93
CA GLU A 261 5.06 -7.80 24.76
C GLU A 261 4.61 -9.06 24.02
N ASP A 262 4.23 -8.93 22.73
CA ASP A 262 3.78 -10.03 21.88
C ASP A 262 4.90 -11.04 21.58
N VAL A 263 6.08 -10.54 21.26
CA VAL A 263 7.30 -11.36 21.10
C VAL A 263 7.61 -12.13 22.39
N SER A 264 7.55 -11.45 23.53
CA SER A 264 7.79 -12.06 24.85
C SER A 264 6.78 -13.17 25.16
N ALA A 265 5.49 -12.94 24.88
CA ALA A 265 4.44 -13.92 25.10
C ALA A 265 4.62 -15.17 24.22
N ILE A 266 4.91 -14.99 22.93
CA ILE A 266 5.15 -16.11 22.01
C ILE A 266 6.38 -16.91 22.44
N PHE A 267 7.51 -16.28 22.80
CA PHE A 267 8.68 -17.02 23.28
C PHE A 267 8.45 -17.72 24.63
N THR A 268 7.69 -17.10 25.53
CA THR A 268 7.26 -17.74 26.78
C THR A 268 6.43 -18.98 26.48
N LYS A 269 5.51 -18.88 25.51
CA LYS A 269 4.71 -20.03 25.07
C LYS A 269 5.57 -21.11 24.44
N ALA A 270 6.50 -20.75 23.55
CA ALA A 270 7.44 -21.69 22.93
C ALA A 270 8.24 -22.47 23.99
N THR A 271 8.72 -21.77 25.02
CA THR A 271 9.44 -22.36 26.16
C THR A 271 8.54 -23.34 26.93
N SER A 272 7.27 -22.98 27.17
CA SER A 272 6.31 -23.87 27.85
C SER A 272 5.98 -25.14 27.06
N LEU A 273 6.18 -25.11 25.74
CA LEU A 273 5.93 -26.22 24.83
C LEU A 273 7.22 -27.02 24.52
N ASP A 274 8.37 -26.62 25.08
CA ASP A 274 9.69 -27.18 24.77
C ASP A 274 10.01 -27.14 23.25
N MET A 275 9.71 -26.01 22.61
CA MET A 275 9.90 -25.81 21.16
C MET A 275 10.81 -24.60 20.86
N PRO A 276 11.71 -24.71 19.86
CA PRO A 276 12.31 -23.53 19.25
C PRO A 276 11.23 -22.69 18.54
N SER A 277 11.44 -21.39 18.45
CA SER A 277 10.51 -20.46 17.83
C SER A 277 11.20 -19.46 16.90
N VAL A 278 10.57 -19.25 15.74
CA VAL A 278 10.92 -18.20 14.78
C VAL A 278 9.73 -17.26 14.70
N ILE A 279 9.92 -15.99 15.08
CA ILE A 279 8.87 -14.98 15.09
C ILE A 279 9.01 -14.08 13.87
N ASN A 280 7.95 -13.95 13.08
CA ASN A 280 7.83 -13.02 11.97
C ASN A 280 7.17 -11.72 12.42
N LEU A 281 7.85 -10.61 12.13
CA LEU A 281 7.37 -9.24 12.28
C LEU A 281 7.26 -8.64 10.88
N SER A 282 6.07 -8.71 10.27
CA SER A 282 5.78 -8.08 8.98
C SER A 282 5.24 -6.66 9.16
N LEU A 283 5.87 -5.92 10.05
CA LEU A 283 5.53 -4.57 10.47
C LEU A 283 6.80 -3.86 10.90
N GLY A 284 6.77 -2.54 11.02
CA GLY A 284 7.94 -1.77 11.43
C GLY A 284 7.64 -0.29 11.58
N THR A 285 8.64 0.47 12.01
CA THR A 285 8.59 1.92 12.09
C THR A 285 9.92 2.50 11.61
N SER A 286 9.88 3.69 11.03
CA SER A 286 11.08 4.47 10.69
C SER A 286 11.52 5.39 11.84
N LEU A 287 10.82 5.42 12.97
CA LEU A 287 11.17 6.23 14.14
C LEU A 287 12.19 5.51 15.04
N GLY A 288 13.13 6.27 15.60
CA GLY A 288 14.23 5.77 16.43
C GLY A 288 15.59 5.89 15.75
N ALA A 289 16.64 5.47 16.46
CA ALA A 289 18.04 5.72 16.07
C ALA A 289 18.58 4.78 14.98
N HIS A 290 17.97 3.62 14.78
CA HIS A 290 18.37 2.59 13.81
C HIS A 290 19.85 2.16 13.89
N ASP A 291 20.43 2.26 15.07
CA ASP A 291 21.84 1.97 15.34
C ASP A 291 22.01 0.90 16.43
N ASN A 292 20.95 0.11 16.67
CA ASN A 292 20.86 -0.93 17.69
C ASN A 292 20.71 -0.41 19.13
N THR A 293 20.49 0.90 19.31
CA THR A 293 20.29 1.51 20.63
C THR A 293 18.84 1.80 20.95
N SER A 294 17.90 1.73 19.99
CA SER A 294 16.48 1.95 20.29
C SER A 294 15.97 0.91 21.30
N LEU A 295 15.14 1.29 22.30
CA LEU A 295 14.67 0.34 23.32
C LEU A 295 13.89 -0.85 22.73
N LEU A 296 13.20 -0.65 21.60
CA LEU A 296 12.59 -1.74 20.83
C LEU A 296 13.67 -2.72 20.33
N GLU A 297 14.73 -2.22 19.71
CA GLU A 297 15.85 -3.03 19.20
C GLU A 297 16.55 -3.77 20.35
N GLU A 298 16.90 -3.07 21.44
CA GLU A 298 17.49 -3.66 22.63
C GLU A 298 16.62 -4.76 23.24
N GLY A 299 15.30 -4.53 23.32
CA GLY A 299 14.34 -5.49 23.83
C GLY A 299 14.25 -6.74 22.95
N LEU A 300 14.16 -6.58 21.63
CA LEU A 300 14.12 -7.70 20.68
C LEU A 300 15.45 -8.47 20.68
N ASN A 301 16.59 -7.78 20.74
CA ASN A 301 17.91 -8.40 20.90
C ASN A 301 18.01 -9.21 22.19
N SER A 302 17.52 -8.67 23.31
CA SER A 302 17.52 -9.35 24.60
C SER A 302 16.61 -10.58 24.60
N ALA A 303 15.53 -10.57 23.82
CA ALA A 303 14.62 -11.71 23.69
C ALA A 303 15.27 -12.93 23.02
N VAL A 304 16.31 -12.72 22.20
CA VAL A 304 17.04 -13.77 21.46
C VAL A 304 18.45 -14.04 22.00
N SER A 305 19.14 -13.02 22.54
CA SER A 305 20.54 -13.11 22.95
C SER A 305 20.73 -14.12 24.08
N GLY A 306 21.66 -15.05 23.88
CA GLY A 306 21.95 -16.12 24.84
C GLY A 306 20.86 -17.19 24.96
N GLN A 307 19.78 -17.13 24.16
CA GLN A 307 18.69 -18.11 24.16
C GLN A 307 18.79 -19.02 22.94
N GLN A 308 18.92 -20.32 23.15
CA GLN A 308 18.96 -21.28 22.05
C GLN A 308 17.58 -21.44 21.41
N GLY A 309 17.54 -21.48 20.07
CA GLY A 309 16.31 -21.77 19.33
C GLY A 309 15.31 -20.61 19.25
N ARG A 310 15.75 -19.37 19.48
CA ARG A 310 14.94 -18.16 19.28
C ARG A 310 15.46 -17.34 18.12
N ILE A 311 14.58 -17.00 17.18
CA ILE A 311 14.89 -16.14 16.04
C ILE A 311 13.75 -15.14 15.86
N ILE A 312 14.09 -13.90 15.52
CA ILE A 312 13.15 -12.87 15.08
C ILE A 312 13.53 -12.52 13.64
N VAL A 313 12.53 -12.46 12.76
CA VAL A 313 12.65 -12.05 11.36
C VAL A 313 11.77 -10.83 11.17
N ASN A 314 12.36 -9.70 10.78
CA ASN A 314 11.67 -8.42 10.63
C ASN A 314 11.66 -7.97 9.17
N ALA A 315 10.57 -7.32 8.74
CA ALA A 315 10.51 -6.63 7.46
C ALA A 315 11.49 -5.44 7.43
N ALA A 316 12.13 -5.19 6.28
CA ALA A 316 13.10 -4.10 6.14
C ALA A 316 12.46 -2.71 6.03
N GLY A 317 11.17 -2.64 5.66
CA GLY A 317 10.47 -1.40 5.32
C GLY A 317 10.08 -1.32 3.84
N ASN A 318 9.02 -0.57 3.54
CA ASN A 318 8.46 -0.38 2.19
C ASN A 318 8.50 1.09 1.74
N GLU A 319 9.38 1.90 2.34
CA GLU A 319 9.42 3.35 2.18
C GLU A 319 10.16 3.79 0.91
N ASN A 320 10.57 2.86 0.06
CA ASN A 320 11.21 3.18 -1.22
C ASN A 320 10.17 3.68 -2.23
N VAL A 321 10.05 4.99 -2.36
CA VAL A 321 9.19 5.66 -3.36
C VAL A 321 9.99 5.96 -4.63
N ASN A 322 9.75 5.20 -5.70
CA ASN A 322 10.21 5.51 -7.06
C ASN A 322 9.22 6.49 -7.72
N TYR A 323 9.68 7.66 -8.15
CA TYR A 323 8.83 8.66 -8.81
C TYR A 323 9.08 8.75 -10.32
N GLU A 324 8.16 8.24 -11.14
CA GLU A 324 8.07 8.51 -12.58
C GLU A 324 7.03 9.61 -12.87
N SER A 325 7.35 10.89 -12.66
CA SER A 325 6.63 12.05 -13.30
C SER A 325 7.19 13.46 -13.06
N GLY A 326 8.40 13.62 -12.51
CA GLY A 326 9.09 14.92 -12.44
C GLY A 326 8.86 15.76 -11.18
N ILE A 327 9.73 15.53 -10.17
CA ILE A 327 10.76 16.46 -9.67
C ILE A 327 12.02 15.57 -9.47
N SER A 328 13.18 15.93 -10.04
CA SER A 328 14.43 15.13 -10.03
C SER A 328 15.30 15.39 -8.78
N THR A 329 16.38 14.69 -8.40
CA THR A 329 16.93 13.32 -8.61
C THR A 329 17.16 12.61 -7.26
N ASP A 330 16.79 13.21 -6.13
CA ASP A 330 17.04 12.66 -4.78
C ASP A 330 15.83 12.92 -3.87
N LEU A 331 14.70 12.31 -4.20
CA LEU A 331 13.64 12.06 -3.21
C LEU A 331 14.02 10.77 -2.50
N GLY A 332 14.64 10.88 -1.32
CA GLY A 332 15.02 9.71 -0.53
C GLY A 332 13.81 9.00 0.06
N GLY A 333 13.92 7.69 0.24
CA GLY A 333 13.01 6.95 1.10
C GLY A 333 12.98 7.56 2.51
N ILE A 334 11.86 7.37 3.21
CA ILE A 334 11.59 7.93 4.55
C ILE A 334 12.63 7.45 5.60
N HIS A 335 13.40 6.40 5.27
CA HIS A 335 14.56 5.92 6.01
C HIS A 335 15.80 5.86 5.08
N ALA A 336 16.63 6.90 5.10
CA ALA A 336 17.85 6.97 4.28
C ALA A 336 19.00 7.68 5.01
N PRO A 337 20.23 7.11 5.04
CA PRO A 337 21.39 7.82 5.54
C PRO A 337 21.82 8.91 4.54
N ILE A 338 22.08 10.12 5.05
CA ILE A 338 22.56 11.25 4.24
C ILE A 338 24.00 11.55 4.66
N ASN A 339 24.92 11.41 3.73
CA ASN A 339 26.32 11.79 3.96
C ASN A 339 26.49 13.30 3.73
N VAL A 340 27.01 13.99 4.74
CA VAL A 340 27.33 15.43 4.66
C VAL A 340 28.83 15.60 4.80
N SER A 341 29.49 16.09 3.75
CA SER A 341 30.92 16.40 3.80
C SER A 341 31.20 17.63 4.68
N ALA A 342 32.40 17.72 5.25
CA ALA A 342 32.81 18.89 6.01
C ALA A 342 32.63 20.19 5.17
N GLU A 343 32.12 21.24 5.82
CA GLU A 343 31.87 22.56 5.21
C GLU A 343 30.83 22.58 4.07
N SER A 344 30.15 21.44 3.79
CA SER A 344 29.09 21.38 2.78
C SER A 344 27.72 21.68 3.35
N SER A 345 26.89 22.37 2.57
CA SER A 345 25.46 22.51 2.81
C SER A 345 24.71 21.49 1.95
N ASN A 346 24.33 20.36 2.53
CA ASN A 346 23.44 19.39 1.89
C ASN A 346 22.03 19.57 2.43
N GLY A 347 21.06 19.74 1.54
CA GLY A 347 19.63 19.73 1.87
C GLY A 347 18.99 18.45 1.36
N TRP A 348 18.05 17.90 2.11
CA TRP A 348 17.21 16.79 1.67
C TRP A 348 15.78 17.29 1.51
N LYS A 349 15.16 16.98 0.37
CA LYS A 349 13.78 17.39 0.11
C LYS A 349 12.84 16.31 0.56
N VAL A 350 11.84 16.67 1.35
CA VAL A 350 10.78 15.76 1.77
C VAL A 350 9.46 16.31 1.28
N ALA A 351 8.81 15.52 0.43
CA ALA A 351 7.45 15.78 0.03
C ALA A 351 6.50 14.96 0.92
N ILE A 352 5.55 15.64 1.56
CA ILE A 352 4.53 15.02 2.39
C ILE A 352 3.32 14.73 1.49
N PHE A 353 3.20 13.49 1.04
CA PHE A 353 2.10 13.07 0.17
C PHE A 353 0.91 12.57 0.98
N ASN A 354 -0.29 13.02 0.62
CA ASN A 354 -1.53 12.49 1.18
C ASN A 354 -1.91 11.19 0.49
N THR A 355 -1.77 10.09 1.23
CA THR A 355 -2.72 8.96 1.11
C THR A 355 -3.14 8.38 2.46
N ALA A 356 -2.43 8.68 3.57
CA ALA A 356 -2.73 8.09 4.89
C ALA A 356 -2.23 8.90 6.10
N ILE A 357 -2.24 10.24 6.07
CA ILE A 357 -1.84 11.06 7.25
C ILE A 357 -2.94 11.07 8.34
N SER A 358 -3.88 10.13 8.31
CA SER A 358 -4.89 9.99 9.34
C SER A 358 -4.41 9.25 10.59
N ALA A 359 -3.23 8.59 10.60
CA ALA A 359 -3.02 7.43 11.48
C ALA A 359 -2.11 7.60 12.70
N TYR A 360 -1.30 8.66 12.81
CA TYR A 360 -0.25 8.68 13.85
C TYR A 360 -0.10 9.99 14.61
N SER A 361 -0.47 11.13 14.02
CA SER A 361 -0.52 12.40 14.76
C SER A 361 -1.16 13.51 13.90
N ASN A 362 -1.48 14.65 14.51
CA ASN A 362 -1.74 15.90 13.77
C ASN A 362 -0.49 16.44 13.04
N TYR A 363 0.57 15.64 12.90
CA TYR A 363 1.85 16.03 12.31
C TYR A 363 2.43 14.93 11.40
N ALA A 364 3.24 15.36 10.44
CA ALA A 364 4.25 14.56 9.79
C ALA A 364 5.52 14.73 10.61
N VAL A 365 6.24 13.62 10.83
CA VAL A 365 7.38 13.57 11.73
C VAL A 365 8.62 13.21 10.93
N ALA A 366 9.67 14.04 11.04
CA ALA A 366 11.01 13.64 10.66
C ALA A 366 11.85 13.47 11.94
N ASP A 367 12.30 12.23 12.17
CA ASP A 367 13.18 11.86 13.27
C ASP A 367 14.62 11.75 12.74
N ILE A 368 15.47 12.69 13.14
CA ILE A 368 16.79 12.91 12.56
C ILE A 368 17.85 12.55 13.59
N TRP A 369 18.69 11.57 13.26
CA TRP A 369 19.77 11.10 14.13
C TRP A 369 21.13 11.33 13.48
N LEU A 370 22.07 11.90 14.24
CA LEU A 370 23.43 12.12 13.77
C LEU A 370 24.27 10.89 14.08
N ALA A 371 24.80 10.23 13.04
CA ALA A 371 25.51 8.96 13.17
C ALA A 371 26.86 9.05 13.91
N ASN A 372 27.53 10.22 13.93
CA ASN A 372 28.84 10.39 14.55
C ASN A 372 29.06 11.82 15.11
N THR A 373 29.35 11.93 16.40
CA THR A 373 29.67 13.20 17.09
C THR A 373 31.15 13.54 17.09
N ASP A 374 32.03 12.56 16.92
CA ASP A 374 33.49 12.79 16.94
C ASP A 374 33.96 13.60 15.73
N GLU A 375 33.23 13.50 14.61
CA GLU A 375 33.53 14.15 13.33
C GLU A 375 32.59 15.32 12.98
N CYS A 376 31.39 15.37 13.56
CA CYS A 376 30.38 16.39 13.24
C CYS A 376 30.23 17.39 14.40
N ARG A 377 31.17 18.34 14.50
CA ARG A 377 31.23 19.30 15.62
C ARG A 377 30.31 20.53 15.49
N ALA A 378 29.67 20.71 14.34
CA ALA A 378 28.85 21.90 14.02
C ALA A 378 27.78 21.58 12.97
N ALA A 379 27.01 20.51 13.17
CA ALA A 379 25.83 20.27 12.35
C ALA A 379 24.78 21.34 12.61
N GLN A 380 24.19 21.89 11.55
CA GLN A 380 23.09 22.83 11.66
C GLN A 380 21.88 22.30 10.90
N LEU A 381 20.73 22.31 11.56
CA LEU A 381 19.45 21.99 10.95
C LEU A 381 18.71 23.29 10.60
N GLN A 382 18.16 23.35 9.40
CA GLN A 382 17.22 24.39 9.00
C GLN A 382 16.09 23.75 8.22
N VAL A 383 14.86 23.97 8.66
CA VAL A 383 13.66 23.52 7.95
C VAL A 383 13.16 24.69 7.12
N MET A 384 12.91 24.43 5.85
CA MET A 384 12.32 25.38 4.92
C MET A 384 10.97 24.84 4.48
N ALA A 385 10.03 25.72 4.20
CA ALA A 385 8.79 25.32 3.53
C ALA A 385 8.59 26.22 2.33
N TYR A 386 8.05 25.62 1.28
CA TYR A 386 7.91 26.30 0.01
C TYR A 386 6.60 25.92 -0.68
N ARG A 387 5.98 26.88 -1.35
CA ARG A 387 4.68 26.68 -2.00
C ARG A 387 4.83 26.14 -3.41
N HIS A 388 4.00 25.15 -3.77
CA HIS A 388 4.05 24.47 -5.06
C HIS A 388 3.74 25.37 -6.27
N ASP A 389 2.96 26.42 -6.09
CA ASP A 389 2.52 27.34 -7.16
C ASP A 389 3.58 28.39 -7.56
N VAL A 390 4.70 28.46 -6.85
CA VAL A 390 5.80 29.38 -7.16
C VAL A 390 6.81 28.67 -8.05
N ALA A 391 6.76 28.94 -9.36
CA ALA A 391 7.80 28.51 -10.30
C ALA A 391 9.14 29.16 -9.94
N GLY A 392 10.15 28.36 -9.55
CA GLY A 392 11.47 28.89 -9.20
C GLY A 392 12.46 27.85 -8.68
N GLU A 393 13.71 28.28 -8.49
CA GLU A 393 14.75 27.49 -7.85
C GLU A 393 14.48 27.35 -6.34
N TYR A 394 14.62 26.12 -5.85
CA TYR A 394 14.49 25.75 -4.43
C TYR A 394 15.74 26.17 -3.64
N ASN A 395 15.74 27.38 -3.10
CA ASN A 395 16.85 27.92 -2.29
C ASN A 395 16.34 28.76 -1.11
N ALA A 396 17.23 29.09 -0.17
CA ALA A 396 16.86 29.80 1.07
C ALA A 396 16.27 31.21 0.87
N ALA A 397 16.47 31.83 -0.31
CA ALA A 397 15.92 33.14 -0.62
C ALA A 397 14.43 33.07 -0.99
N ASN A 398 13.99 31.93 -1.54
CA ASN A 398 12.63 31.74 -2.06
C ASN A 398 11.72 30.92 -1.12
N ALA A 399 12.22 30.52 0.05
CA ALA A 399 11.43 29.77 1.02
C ALA A 399 10.32 30.66 1.64
N ASN A 400 9.09 30.15 1.68
CA ASN A 400 7.95 30.81 2.31
C ASN A 400 8.08 30.82 3.84
N LEU A 401 8.66 29.76 4.40
CA LEU A 401 9.04 29.64 5.80
C LEU A 401 10.49 29.18 5.87
N LYS A 402 11.24 29.72 6.83
CA LYS A 402 12.55 29.21 7.21
C LYS A 402 12.71 29.30 8.71
N THR A 403 13.10 28.20 9.33
CA THR A 403 13.54 28.22 10.73
C THR A 403 14.87 28.98 10.83
N THR A 404 15.24 29.42 12.03
CA THR A 404 16.65 29.77 12.28
C THR A 404 17.51 28.53 12.11
N GLN A 405 18.80 28.70 11.81
CA GLN A 405 19.73 27.58 11.90
C GLN A 405 19.79 27.10 13.35
N ILE A 406 19.60 25.81 13.53
CA ILE A 406 19.58 25.16 14.84
C ILE A 406 20.87 24.36 14.95
N ASP A 407 21.69 24.74 15.91
CA ASP A 407 22.90 24.02 16.25
C ASP A 407 22.56 22.91 17.26
N PHE A 408 23.14 21.73 17.08
CA PHE A 408 23.06 20.60 18.01
C PHE A 408 23.96 20.80 19.25
N SER A 409 24.24 22.05 19.64
CA SER A 409 25.09 22.42 20.78
C SER A 409 24.32 22.86 22.03
N SER A 410 23.00 23.05 21.93
CA SER A 410 22.11 23.28 23.08
C SER A 410 20.76 22.59 22.87
N ASP A 411 20.19 21.99 23.91
CA ASP A 411 18.85 21.42 23.83
C ASP A 411 17.84 22.55 23.57
N GLN A 412 16.94 22.36 22.61
CA GLN A 412 15.89 23.33 22.27
C GLN A 412 14.52 22.65 22.39
N THR A 413 13.62 23.30 23.13
CA THR A 413 12.30 22.74 23.47
C THR A 413 11.19 23.08 22.50
N SER A 414 11.35 24.07 21.62
CA SER A 414 10.54 24.24 20.39
C SER A 414 11.01 25.45 19.60
N LEU A 415 10.82 25.40 18.28
CA LEU A 415 10.96 26.55 17.39
C LEU A 415 9.71 26.67 16.50
N ASP A 416 8.60 27.09 17.10
CA ASP A 416 7.31 27.27 16.40
C ASP A 416 7.47 28.33 15.29
N LYS A 417 7.32 27.88 14.05
CA LYS A 417 7.25 28.73 12.86
C LYS A 417 6.03 28.36 12.06
N GLN A 418 5.40 29.39 11.51
CA GLN A 418 4.21 29.23 10.67
C GLN A 418 4.41 29.88 9.32
N THR A 419 3.81 29.29 8.29
CA THR A 419 3.77 29.86 6.96
C THR A 419 3.12 31.24 6.97
N PRO A 420 3.40 32.13 5.99
CA PRO A 420 2.86 33.50 6.00
C PRO A 420 1.33 33.59 6.02
N ASP A 421 0.64 32.57 5.51
CA ASP A 421 -0.82 32.43 5.56
C ASP A 421 -1.34 31.88 6.90
N GLY A 422 -0.44 31.52 7.82
CA GLY A 422 -0.74 30.99 9.15
C GLY A 422 -1.29 29.58 9.14
N LYS A 423 -1.25 28.85 8.03
CA LYS A 423 -1.95 27.55 7.88
C LYS A 423 -1.10 26.33 8.22
N VAL A 424 0.21 26.41 8.06
CA VAL A 424 1.12 25.28 8.28
C VAL A 424 2.16 25.67 9.32
N GLY A 425 2.31 24.80 10.33
CA GLY A 425 3.25 24.95 11.43
C GLY A 425 4.41 23.96 11.31
N VAL A 426 5.58 24.41 11.76
CA VAL A 426 6.79 23.61 11.95
C VAL A 426 7.27 23.81 13.37
N ASP A 427 7.42 22.70 14.10
CA ASP A 427 8.08 22.66 15.40
C ASP A 427 9.32 21.79 15.32
N VAL A 428 10.42 22.28 15.89
CA VAL A 428 11.69 21.54 15.96
C VAL A 428 12.12 21.38 17.41
N TYR A 429 12.42 20.15 17.78
CA TYR A 429 13.02 19.76 19.05
C TYR A 429 14.43 19.26 18.77
N THR A 430 15.41 19.67 19.56
CA THR A 430 16.78 19.17 19.42
C THR A 430 17.33 18.74 20.76
N TYR A 431 18.10 17.67 20.71
CA TYR A 431 18.83 17.10 21.83
C TYR A 431 20.30 17.08 21.44
N THR A 432 21.13 17.66 22.29
CA THR A 432 22.59 17.73 22.12
C THR A 432 23.24 16.37 22.33
N GLN A 433 22.70 15.62 23.27
CA GLN A 433 23.20 14.30 23.65
C GLN A 433 22.03 13.48 24.16
N ASN A 434 21.55 12.56 23.33
CA ASN A 434 20.57 11.60 23.75
C ASN A 434 21.22 10.61 24.72
N THR A 435 20.61 10.40 25.89
CA THR A 435 21.16 9.50 26.92
C THR A 435 21.22 8.03 26.50
N GLN A 436 20.52 7.67 25.41
CA GLN A 436 20.43 6.31 24.90
C GLN A 436 21.72 5.87 24.18
N ASN A 437 22.33 6.79 23.42
CA ASN A 437 23.48 6.47 22.56
C ASN A 437 24.52 7.59 22.48
N ASP A 438 24.38 8.62 23.33
CA ASP A 438 25.23 9.81 23.38
C ASP A 438 25.28 10.61 22.06
N ARG A 439 24.26 10.45 21.20
CA ARG A 439 24.18 11.14 19.90
C ARG A 439 23.19 12.30 19.94
N PRO A 440 23.47 13.41 19.26
CA PRO A 440 22.49 14.44 19.00
C PRO A 440 21.41 13.91 18.08
N ASN A 441 20.19 14.35 18.33
CA ASN A 441 19.05 14.04 17.49
C ASN A 441 18.06 15.21 17.47
N ALA A 442 17.23 15.26 16.42
CA ALA A 442 16.19 16.25 16.26
C ALA A 442 14.87 15.60 15.87
N LEU A 443 13.79 16.14 16.39
CA LEU A 443 12.44 15.81 15.97
C LEU A 443 11.83 17.03 15.30
N VAL A 444 11.44 16.90 14.04
CA VAL A 444 10.73 17.94 13.30
C VAL A 444 9.28 17.50 13.13
N LEU A 445 8.36 18.31 13.63
CA LEU A 445 6.92 18.13 13.48
C LEU A 445 6.41 19.14 12.46
N ILE A 446 5.68 18.66 11.46
CA ILE A 446 5.10 19.47 10.39
C ILE A 446 3.60 19.18 10.34
N GLY A 447 2.76 20.17 10.57
CA GLY A 447 1.32 19.93 10.65
C GLY A 447 0.49 21.17 10.38
N PRO A 448 -0.83 21.01 10.16
CA PRO A 448 -1.73 22.13 10.05
C PRO A 448 -1.80 22.88 11.39
N THR A 449 -1.84 24.20 11.33
CA THR A 449 -2.19 25.02 12.50
C THR A 449 -3.69 24.90 12.79
N THR A 450 -4.18 25.55 13.84
CA THR A 450 -5.61 25.60 14.16
C THR A 450 -6.48 26.21 13.06
N THR A 451 -5.89 26.97 12.14
CA THR A 451 -6.58 27.59 10.99
C THR A 451 -6.29 26.90 9.65
N GLY A 452 -5.42 25.89 9.64
CA GLY A 452 -5.04 25.14 8.45
C GLY A 452 -5.66 23.74 8.39
N SER A 453 -5.35 23.03 7.33
CA SER A 453 -5.74 21.63 7.12
C SER A 453 -4.65 20.86 6.40
N TRP A 454 -4.72 19.52 6.42
CA TRP A 454 -3.80 18.68 5.65
C TRP A 454 -3.81 18.96 4.14
N THR A 455 -4.90 19.51 3.59
CA THR A 455 -4.96 19.90 2.17
C THR A 455 -4.05 21.08 1.84
N ASP A 456 -3.73 21.93 2.83
CA ASP A 456 -2.77 23.02 2.68
C ASP A 456 -1.32 22.53 2.67
N ILE A 457 -1.06 21.29 3.08
CA ILE A 457 0.28 20.66 3.12
C ILE A 457 0.45 19.73 1.93
N THR A 458 -0.53 18.87 1.67
CA THR A 458 -0.38 17.68 0.83
C THR A 458 -0.80 17.84 -0.63
N ASN A 459 -1.34 19.00 -1.01
CA ASN A 459 -1.83 19.22 -2.36
C ASN A 459 -0.68 19.56 -3.33
N SER A 460 -0.51 18.74 -4.36
CA SER A 460 0.49 18.89 -5.43
C SER A 460 0.26 20.07 -6.39
N THR A 461 -0.67 20.99 -6.09
CA THR A 461 -0.88 22.21 -6.90
C THR A 461 -0.82 23.49 -6.09
N THR A 462 -1.11 23.44 -4.79
CA THR A 462 -1.18 24.63 -3.92
C THR A 462 -0.57 24.43 -2.52
N GLY A 463 -0.09 23.23 -2.20
CA GLY A 463 0.45 22.86 -0.90
C GLY A 463 1.94 23.20 -0.72
N TYR A 464 2.50 22.81 0.44
CA TYR A 464 3.89 23.06 0.79
C TYR A 464 4.77 21.81 0.66
N TYR A 465 6.00 21.97 0.18
CA TYR A 465 7.09 20.99 0.31
C TYR A 465 8.15 21.50 1.29
N PHE A 466 8.90 20.57 1.89
CA PHE A 466 9.85 20.84 2.97
C PHE A 466 11.29 20.48 2.60
#